data_AF-A0ABD5WAD0-F1
#
_entry.id   AF-A0ABD5WAD0-F1
#
_cell.length_a   1.000
_cell.length_b   1.000
_cell.length_c   1.000
_cell.angle_alpha   90.00
_cell.angle_beta   90.00
_cell.angle_gamma   90.00
#
_symmetry.space_group_name_H-M   'P 1'
#
loop_
_entity.id
_entity.type
_entity.pdbx_description
1 polymer ?
#
loop_
_entity_poly.entity_id
_entity_poly.type
_entity_poly.pdbx_seq_one_letter_code
_entity_poly.pdbx_strand_id
1 'polypeptide(L)' 'MPLQSLATALTLYRGTSLTLEQAATHAGITADELAAQLRSQGVPVREDDRSAPEPISD' A
#
# COMPACT_ATOMS: atom_id res chain seq x y z
N MET A 1 8.16 0.54 -18.68
CA MET A 1 6.71 0.81 -18.55
C MET A 1 6.26 0.36 -17.15
N PRO A 2 6.19 1.27 -16.16
CA PRO A 2 6.02 0.94 -14.73
C PRO A 2 4.56 0.65 -14.30
N LEU A 3 3.59 0.68 -15.22
CA LEU A 3 2.16 0.50 -14.90
C LEU A 3 1.83 -0.86 -14.28
N GLN A 4 2.60 -1.91 -14.61
CA GLN A 4 2.34 -3.28 -14.15
C GLN A 4 2.56 -3.45 -12.64
N SER A 5 3.55 -2.74 -12.06
CA SER A 5 3.85 -2.84 -10.63
C SER A 5 2.75 -2.22 -9.78
N LEU A 6 2.16 -1.11 -10.22
CA LEU A 6 1.06 -0.45 -9.51
C LEU A 6 -0.22 -1.28 -9.55
N ALA A 7 -0.62 -1.77 -10.72
CA ALA A 7 -1.82 -2.60 -10.86
C ALA A 7 -1.74 -3.89 -10.01
N THR A 8 -0.55 -4.46 -9.90
CA THR A 8 -0.27 -5.62 -9.05
C THR A 8 -0.35 -5.26 -7.57
N ALA A 9 0.29 -4.16 -7.15
CA ALA A 9 0.22 -3.67 -5.77
C ALA A 9 -1.22 -3.38 -5.32
N LEU A 10 -2.04 -2.78 -6.20
CA LEU A 10 -3.45 -2.50 -5.95
C LEU A 10 -4.28 -3.79 -5.79
N THR A 11 -4.03 -4.78 -6.64
CA THR A 11 -4.72 -6.08 -6.58
C THR A 11 -4.39 -6.81 -5.28
N LEU A 12 -3.13 -6.80 -4.86
CA LEU A 12 -2.67 -7.44 -3.63
C LEU A 12 -3.20 -6.73 -2.37
N TYR A 13 -3.25 -5.40 -2.38
CA TYR A 13 -3.86 -4.61 -1.29
C TYR A 13 -5.37 -4.91 -1.16
N ARG A 14 -6.11 -4.98 -2.29
CA ARG A 14 -7.53 -5.34 -2.30
C ARG A 14 -7.80 -6.78 -1.85
N GLY A 15 -6.84 -7.68 -2.07
CA GLY A 15 -6.87 -9.06 -1.57
C GLY A 15 -6.66 -9.18 -0.06
N THR A 16 -6.32 -8.08 0.64
CA THR A 16 -5.93 -8.07 2.06
C THR A 16 -4.63 -8.82 2.38
N SER A 17 -3.88 -9.23 1.36
CA SER A 17 -2.66 -10.04 1.55
C SER A 17 -1.42 -9.22 1.87
N LEU A 18 -1.41 -7.92 1.58
CA LEU A 18 -0.26 -7.05 1.81
C LEU A 18 -0.69 -5.74 2.46
N THR A 19 0.16 -5.25 3.37
CA THR A 19 0.03 -3.90 3.94
C THR A 19 0.36 -2.82 2.91
N LEU A 20 -0.06 -1.60 3.18
CA LEU A 20 0.22 -0.42 2.35
C LEU A 20 1.74 -0.28 2.10
N GLU A 21 2.56 -0.53 3.13
CA GLU A 21 4.02 -0.41 3.04
C GLU A 21 4.65 -1.49 2.16
N GLN A 22 4.15 -2.73 2.23
CA GLN A 22 4.60 -3.83 1.39
C GLN A 22 4.20 -3.63 -0.08
N ALA A 23 2.97 -3.16 -0.31
CA ALA A 23 2.50 -2.82 -1.64
C ALA A 23 3.31 -1.64 -2.24
N ALA A 24 3.69 -0.66 -1.42
CA ALA A 24 4.48 0.48 -1.86
C ALA A 24 5.92 0.07 -2.18
N THR A 25 6.54 -0.77 -1.35
CA THR A 25 7.85 -1.37 -1.59
C THR A 25 7.87 -2.16 -2.90
N HIS A 26 6.81 -2.93 -3.18
CA HIS A 26 6.68 -3.67 -4.43
C HIS A 26 6.53 -2.76 -5.66
N ALA A 27 5.84 -1.62 -5.49
CA ALA A 27 5.70 -0.59 -6.52
C ALA A 27 6.93 0.33 -6.64
N GLY A 28 7.90 0.23 -5.73
CA GLY A 28 9.09 1.09 -5.68
C GLY A 28 8.79 2.54 -5.27
N ILE A 29 7.67 2.78 -4.59
CA ILE A 29 7.21 4.09 -4.13
C ILE A 29 7.04 4.09 -2.61
N THR A 30 6.77 5.25 -2.02
CA THR A 30 6.48 5.34 -0.58
C THR A 30 5.04 4.95 -0.27
N ALA A 31 4.78 4.52 0.97
CA ALA A 31 3.43 4.20 1.43
C ALA A 31 2.47 5.39 1.31
N ASP A 32 2.95 6.61 1.53
CA ASP A 32 2.16 7.84 1.39
C ASP A 32 1.78 8.09 -0.08
N GLU A 33 2.72 7.89 -1.01
CA GLU A 33 2.49 8.02 -2.45
C GLU A 33 1.54 6.94 -2.98
N LEU A 34 1.63 5.72 -2.44
CA LEU A 34 0.66 4.66 -2.73
C LEU A 34 -0.73 5.01 -2.17
N ALA A 35 -0.82 5.54 -0.95
CA ALA A 35 -2.08 5.97 -0.36
C ALA A 35 -2.73 7.12 -1.15
N ALA A 36 -1.94 8.08 -1.61
CA ALA A 36 -2.42 9.16 -2.47
C ALA A 36 -3.01 8.60 -3.79
N GLN A 37 -2.33 7.64 -4.41
CA GLN A 37 -2.81 6.99 -5.64
C GLN A 37 -4.07 6.14 -5.41
N LEU A 38 -4.13 5.38 -4.31
CA LEU A 38 -5.31 4.62 -3.90
C LEU A 38 -6.52 5.53 -3.74
N ARG A 39 -6.38 6.64 -3.00
CA ARG A 39 -7.46 7.63 -2.85
C ARG A 39 -7.85 8.26 -4.19
N SER A 40 -6.87 8.59 -5.03
CA SER A 40 -7.12 9.13 -6.38
C SER A 40 -7.90 8.16 -7.28
N GLN A 41 -7.78 6.85 -7.04
CA GLN A 41 -8.52 5.80 -7.74
C GLN A 41 -9.84 5.41 -7.05
N GLY A 42 -10.19 6.07 -5.95
CA GLY A 42 -11.41 5.78 -5.17
C GLY A 42 -11.31 4.51 -4.32
N VAL A 43 -10.10 4.00 -4.08
CA VAL A 43 -9.86 2.87 -3.17
C VAL A 43 -9.69 3.41 -1.75
N PRO A 44 -10.51 2.97 -0.78
CA PRO A 44 -10.36 3.39 0.60
C PRO A 44 -9.06 2.82 1.18
N VAL A 45 -8.16 3.71 1.59
CA VAL A 45 -6.96 3.34 2.35
C VAL A 45 -7.38 3.12 3.78
N ARG A 46 -7.20 1.90 4.30
CA ARG A 46 -7.45 1.60 5.71
C ARG A 46 -6.49 2.43 6.56
N GLU A 47 -7.04 3.24 7.46
CA GLU A 47 -6.27 4.14 8.30
C GLU A 47 -5.37 3.36 9.29
N ASP A 48 -5.80 2.16 9.68
CA ASP A 48 -5.06 1.20 10.49
C ASP A 48 -3.71 0.77 9.86
N ASP A 49 -3.62 0.77 8.54
CA ASP A 49 -2.39 0.43 7.79
C ASP A 49 -1.35 1.58 7.80
N ARG A 50 -1.80 2.81 8.08
CA ARG A 50 -0.91 3.98 8.20
C ARG A 50 -0.28 4.08 9.59
N SER A 51 -0.79 3.30 10.54
CA SER A 51 -0.34 3.25 11.94
C SER A 51 0.30 1.90 12.24
N ALA A 52 1.39 1.56 11.56
CA ALA A 52 2.25 0.47 12.02
C ALA A 52 3.70 0.95 12.01
N PRO A 53 4.12 1.57 13.11
CA PRO A 53 5.29 1.04 13.79
C PRO A 53 4.96 0.83 15.27
N GLU A 54 4.36 -0.31 15.60
CA GLU A 54 4.65 -0.91 16.90
C GLU A 54 5.61 -2.07 16.66
N PRO A 55 6.94 -1.84 16.76
CA PRO A 55 7.83 -2.94 17.05
C PRO A 55 7.37 -3.50 18.39
N ILE A 56 6.78 -4.68 18.36
CA ILE A 56 6.66 -5.53 19.55
C ILE A 56 8.10 -5.83 19.95
N SER A 57 8.66 -5.00 20.83
CA SER A 57 9.92 -5.27 21.51
C SER A 57 9.61 -6.21 22.67
N ASP A 58 10.01 -7.48 22.52
CA ASP A 58 10.24 -8.43 23.61
C ASP A 58 11.76 -8.70 23.71
#